data_AF-A0A835N3U5-F1
#
_entry.id   AF-A0A835N3U5-F1
#
_cell.length_a   1.000
_cell.length_b   1.000
_cell.length_c   1.000
_cell.angle_alpha   90.00
_cell.angle_beta   90.00
_cell.angle_gamma   90.00
#
_symmetry.space_group_name_H-M   'P 1'
#
loop_
_entity.id
_entity.type
_entity.pdbx_description
1 polymer ?
#
loop_
_entity_poly.entity_id
_entity_poly.type
_entity_poly.pdbx_seq_one_letter_code
_entity_poly.pdbx_strand_id
1 'polypeptide(L)'
;MTLAIDPPVTIKTEELEAVFRSKPTTIVSIGIYNPPSPMPPALDIEAAMKQKTPSTIEFGLRSHPCHTDTNENIGSQCSEPDRYTNSSEYLANLSGLLNSLAANGPIQDGFYSTEAGKGASKIYGLAQCRGDISATDCAACIKNVIMVQGCSNSRNATLWFKWCFLRYSNTSFLGEWDQSGMASYNDTNFEDPKVVPEALNFTNTLVSTTPNQPLMYRTAVLDVGQNGKRYGMAQCTRDLSKIDCGMCLESQLMTYKNSVGNKRNWDIYGFSCSLWYHDYQFHFNISTPARGGSTRSSPHFAIGMAFPALVFLSVLSY
;
A
#
# COMPACT_ATOMS: atom_id res chain seq x y z
N MET A 1 -22.56 -58.88 -16.36
CA MET A 1 -21.67 -59.17 -15.23
C MET A 1 -21.80 -57.96 -14.30
N THR A 2 -22.63 -58.12 -13.27
CA THR A 2 -23.10 -57.04 -12.41
C THR A 2 -22.11 -56.89 -11.25
N LEU A 3 -21.48 -55.73 -11.11
CA LEU A 3 -20.59 -55.44 -9.97
C LEU A 3 -21.44 -55.02 -8.78
N ALA A 4 -21.32 -55.78 -7.69
CA ALA A 4 -21.98 -55.53 -6.41
C ALA A 4 -21.33 -54.33 -5.70
N ILE A 5 -22.16 -53.52 -5.04
CA ILE A 5 -21.77 -52.39 -4.21
C ILE A 5 -21.80 -52.88 -2.76
N ASP A 6 -20.68 -52.75 -2.04
CA ASP A 6 -20.61 -53.09 -0.61
C ASP A 6 -21.42 -52.09 0.26
N PRO A 7 -22.04 -52.54 1.36
CA PRO A 7 -22.78 -51.67 2.27
C PRO A 7 -21.84 -50.81 3.15
N PRO A 8 -22.33 -49.66 3.67
CA PRO A 8 -21.50 -48.74 4.47
C PRO A 8 -21.17 -49.32 5.85
N VAL A 9 -19.90 -49.23 6.23
CA VAL A 9 -19.38 -49.56 7.57
C VAL A 9 -19.81 -48.49 8.57
N THR A 10 -20.40 -48.91 9.69
CA THR A 10 -20.80 -48.04 10.80
C THR A 10 -19.71 -48.06 11.89
N ILE A 11 -19.06 -46.93 12.17
CA ILE A 11 -18.04 -46.82 13.23
C ILE A 11 -18.72 -46.28 14.50
N LYS A 12 -18.49 -46.97 15.63
CA LYS A 12 -19.05 -46.64 16.94
C LYS A 12 -18.36 -45.41 17.56
N THR A 13 -19.14 -44.58 18.24
CA THR A 13 -18.81 -43.23 18.75
C THR A 13 -17.76 -43.13 19.86
N GLU A 14 -17.03 -44.19 20.20
CA GLU A 14 -16.04 -44.18 21.30
C GLU A 14 -14.57 -44.28 20.84
N GLU A 15 -14.29 -44.40 19.53
CA GLU A 15 -12.90 -44.36 19.01
C GLU A 15 -12.49 -42.99 18.42
N LEU A 16 -13.36 -41.98 18.43
CA LEU A 16 -13.04 -40.64 17.89
C LEU A 16 -12.28 -39.72 18.85
N GLU A 17 -12.22 -40.04 20.15
CA GLU A 17 -11.66 -39.12 21.16
C GLU A 17 -10.12 -39.14 21.25
N ALA A 18 -9.43 -40.06 20.57
CA ALA A 18 -7.96 -40.10 20.57
C ALA A 18 -7.30 -39.26 19.46
N VAL A 19 -8.05 -38.81 18.44
CA VAL A 19 -7.49 -38.10 17.27
C VAL A 19 -7.52 -36.57 17.43
N PHE A 20 -8.37 -36.03 18.31
CA PHE A 20 -8.57 -34.58 18.45
C PHE A 20 -7.63 -33.85 19.42
N ARG A 21 -6.61 -34.51 19.98
CA ARG A 21 -5.70 -33.88 20.97
C ARG A 21 -4.39 -33.29 20.43
N SER A 22 -4.18 -33.22 19.12
CA SER A 22 -2.96 -32.63 18.57
C SER A 22 -3.18 -31.90 17.24
N LYS A 23 -3.66 -30.64 17.30
CA LYS A 23 -3.30 -29.53 16.38
C LYS A 23 -3.99 -28.22 16.78
N PRO A 24 -3.32 -27.07 16.64
CA PRO A 24 -3.89 -25.76 16.96
C PRO A 24 -4.92 -25.30 15.92
N THR A 25 -5.95 -24.64 16.42
CA THR A 25 -7.20 -24.25 15.79
C THR A 25 -7.03 -23.14 14.74
N THR A 26 -7.37 -23.43 13.48
CA THR A 26 -7.64 -22.40 12.46
C THR A 26 -9.11 -21.98 12.58
N ILE A 27 -9.37 -20.70 12.85
CA ILE A 27 -10.71 -20.12 12.80
C ILE A 27 -11.07 -19.89 11.33
N VAL A 28 -11.98 -20.70 10.79
CA VAL A 28 -12.61 -20.47 9.49
C VAL A 28 -13.89 -19.68 9.75
N SER A 29 -13.94 -18.43 9.29
CA SER A 29 -15.18 -17.64 9.30
C SER A 29 -16.05 -18.07 8.12
N ILE A 30 -17.19 -18.70 8.41
CA ILE A 30 -18.22 -19.06 7.42
C ILE A 30 -19.14 -17.85 7.25
N GLY A 31 -19.01 -17.14 6.13
CA GLY A 31 -19.98 -16.13 5.71
C GLY A 31 -21.26 -16.78 5.21
N ILE A 32 -22.40 -16.46 5.82
CA ILE A 32 -23.73 -16.87 5.37
C ILE A 32 -24.10 -16.04 4.13
N TYR A 33 -24.26 -16.70 2.99
CA TYR A 33 -24.69 -16.11 1.73
C TYR A 33 -26.22 -15.98 1.70
N ASN A 34 -26.74 -14.75 1.64
CA ASN A 34 -28.15 -14.49 1.36
C ASN A 34 -28.37 -14.39 -0.17
N PRO A 35 -29.46 -14.97 -0.72
CA PRO A 35 -29.74 -14.94 -2.14
C PRO A 35 -30.19 -13.55 -2.63
N PRO A 36 -29.85 -13.15 -3.88
CA PRO A 36 -30.28 -11.87 -4.43
C PRO A 36 -31.74 -11.90 -4.91
N SER A 37 -32.47 -10.82 -4.63
CA SER A 37 -33.80 -10.50 -5.16
C SER A 37 -33.79 -10.24 -6.68
N PRO A 38 -34.92 -10.44 -7.40
CA PRO A 38 -34.97 -10.41 -8.86
C PRO A 38 -34.81 -9.00 -9.46
N MET A 39 -34.04 -8.91 -10.56
CA MET A 39 -33.87 -7.72 -11.40
C MET A 39 -35.10 -7.46 -12.32
N PRO A 40 -35.37 -6.20 -12.70
CA PRO A 40 -36.40 -5.83 -13.68
C PRO A 40 -35.96 -6.13 -15.14
N PRO A 41 -36.91 -6.19 -16.10
CA PRO A 41 -36.64 -6.67 -17.46
C PRO A 41 -35.76 -5.73 -18.30
N ALA A 42 -34.98 -6.36 -19.19
CA ALA A 42 -34.01 -5.75 -20.08
C ALA A 42 -34.64 -4.83 -21.14
N LEU A 43 -33.94 -3.72 -21.44
CA LEU A 43 -34.23 -2.83 -22.55
C LEU A 43 -33.63 -3.44 -23.84
N ASP A 44 -34.44 -3.58 -24.89
CA ASP A 44 -34.07 -4.14 -26.19
C ASP A 44 -32.97 -3.31 -26.89
N ILE A 45 -31.77 -3.90 -27.05
CA ILE A 45 -30.63 -3.30 -27.78
C ILE A 45 -30.66 -3.70 -29.29
N GLU A 46 -31.66 -4.47 -29.73
CA GLU A 46 -31.71 -5.04 -31.09
C GLU A 46 -32.04 -4.02 -32.20
N ALA A 47 -32.30 -2.76 -31.88
CA ALA A 47 -32.62 -1.71 -32.86
C ALA A 47 -31.42 -0.85 -33.34
N ALA A 48 -30.21 -1.00 -32.77
CA ALA A 48 -29.08 -0.11 -33.09
C ALA A 48 -28.00 -0.70 -34.03
N MET A 49 -28.12 -1.94 -34.49
CA MET A 49 -27.07 -2.64 -35.25
C MET A 49 -27.41 -2.94 -36.73
N LYS A 50 -28.20 -2.10 -37.40
CA LYS A 50 -28.36 -2.16 -38.87
C LYS A 50 -27.88 -0.87 -39.53
N GLN A 51 -26.58 -0.80 -39.82
CA GLN A 51 -26.00 -0.24 -41.06
C GLN A 51 -24.46 -0.13 -40.94
N LYS A 52 -23.73 -1.20 -41.27
CA LYS A 52 -22.55 -1.22 -42.16
C LYS A 52 -21.80 -2.55 -42.03
N THR A 53 -21.59 -3.21 -43.16
CA THR A 53 -20.53 -4.20 -43.39
C THR A 53 -19.57 -3.64 -44.47
N PRO A 54 -18.39 -4.25 -44.71
CA PRO A 54 -17.32 -4.51 -43.75
C PRO A 54 -15.94 -4.02 -44.29
N SER A 55 -14.95 -3.84 -43.42
CA SER A 55 -13.54 -3.97 -43.81
C SER A 55 -12.76 -4.58 -42.65
N THR A 56 -12.34 -5.82 -42.86
CA THR A 56 -11.57 -6.65 -41.94
C THR A 56 -10.23 -5.99 -41.62
N ILE A 57 -10.02 -5.60 -40.36
CA ILE A 57 -8.69 -5.48 -39.77
C ILE A 57 -8.78 -6.23 -38.44
N GLU A 58 -8.17 -7.41 -38.38
CA GLU A 58 -7.91 -8.09 -37.11
C GLU A 58 -6.90 -7.26 -36.31
N PHE A 59 -7.41 -6.28 -35.56
CA PHE A 59 -6.71 -5.84 -34.36
C PHE A 59 -6.99 -6.90 -33.29
N GLY A 60 -6.03 -7.79 -33.08
CA GLY A 60 -5.93 -8.60 -31.87
C GLY A 60 -5.72 -7.67 -30.67
N LEU A 61 -6.79 -7.03 -30.21
CA LEU A 61 -6.82 -6.34 -28.92
C LEU A 61 -6.73 -7.42 -27.84
N ARG A 62 -5.50 -7.81 -27.48
CA ARG A 62 -5.27 -8.31 -26.12
C ARG A 62 -5.57 -7.14 -25.18
N SER A 63 -6.83 -7.04 -24.77
CA SER A 63 -7.27 -6.16 -23.69
C SER A 63 -6.58 -6.63 -22.41
N HIS A 64 -5.36 -6.15 -22.18
CA HIS A 64 -4.77 -6.21 -20.86
C HIS A 64 -5.61 -5.25 -19.99
N PRO A 65 -6.25 -5.72 -18.91
CA PRO A 65 -6.97 -4.84 -18.02
C PRO A 65 -6.02 -3.72 -17.58
N CYS A 66 -6.39 -2.46 -17.80
CA CYS A 66 -5.69 -1.34 -17.21
C CYS A 66 -5.95 -1.39 -15.70
N HIS A 67 -5.02 -1.98 -14.95
CA HIS A 67 -5.05 -1.88 -13.50
C HIS A 67 -4.68 -0.45 -13.12
N THR A 68 -5.68 0.34 -12.73
CA THR A 68 -5.47 1.69 -12.20
C THR A 68 -4.96 1.59 -10.77
N ASP A 69 -3.84 2.22 -10.49
CA ASP A 69 -3.40 2.42 -9.12
C ASP A 69 -4.37 3.42 -8.45
N THR A 70 -5.12 2.96 -7.46
CA THR A 70 -6.18 3.73 -6.79
C THR A 70 -6.10 3.53 -5.29
N ASN A 71 -6.51 4.55 -4.53
CA ASN A 71 -6.60 4.49 -3.08
C ASN A 71 -7.76 3.59 -2.59
N GLU A 72 -7.48 2.31 -2.38
CA GLU A 72 -8.44 1.33 -1.91
C GLU A 72 -8.26 1.04 -0.41
N ASN A 73 -9.38 0.90 0.32
CA ASN A 73 -9.36 0.40 1.71
C ASN A 73 -9.14 -1.12 1.68
N ILE A 74 -8.02 -1.57 2.21
CA ILE A 74 -7.63 -2.98 2.24
C ILE A 74 -8.20 -3.69 3.46
N GLY A 75 -8.25 -3.00 4.59
CA GLY A 75 -8.79 -3.54 5.82
C GLY A 75 -8.29 -2.85 7.07
N SER A 76 -8.74 -3.36 8.22
CA SER A 76 -8.40 -2.83 9.53
C SER A 76 -8.36 -3.94 10.57
N GLN A 77 -7.47 -3.81 11.55
CA GLN A 77 -7.43 -4.62 12.77
C GLN A 77 -7.51 -3.70 13.98
N CYS A 78 -8.55 -3.89 14.78
CA CYS A 78 -8.93 -2.95 15.83
C CYS A 78 -9.25 -3.72 17.11
N SER A 79 -8.77 -3.22 18.25
CA SER A 79 -9.06 -3.85 19.55
C SER A 79 -10.53 -3.65 19.92
N GLU A 80 -11.06 -4.56 20.74
CA GLU A 80 -12.35 -4.32 21.38
C GLU A 80 -12.34 -3.01 22.20
N PRO A 81 -13.47 -2.30 22.29
CA PRO A 81 -13.61 -1.15 23.16
C PRO A 81 -13.33 -1.51 24.62
N ASP A 82 -12.76 -0.58 25.39
CA ASP A 82 -12.54 -0.75 26.82
C ASP A 82 -13.16 0.41 27.63
N ARG A 83 -13.02 0.37 28.96
CA ARG A 83 -13.62 1.40 29.83
C ARG A 83 -13.12 2.83 29.59
N TYR A 84 -12.00 3.01 28.89
CA TYR A 84 -11.40 4.31 28.61
C TYR A 84 -11.73 4.84 27.22
N THR A 85 -12.11 3.98 26.27
CA THR A 85 -12.36 4.38 24.87
C THR A 85 -13.54 5.32 24.71
N ASN A 86 -14.47 5.34 25.67
CA ASN A 86 -15.63 6.24 25.68
C ASN A 86 -15.42 7.49 26.56
N SER A 87 -14.24 7.67 27.16
CA SER A 87 -13.96 8.89 27.93
C SER A 87 -13.80 10.09 27.00
N SER A 88 -14.37 11.23 27.37
CA SER A 88 -14.28 12.46 26.57
C SER A 88 -12.84 12.90 26.35
N GLU A 89 -11.96 12.68 27.33
CA GLU A 89 -10.54 12.97 27.24
C GLU A 89 -9.83 12.09 26.19
N TYR A 90 -10.05 10.77 26.23
CA TYR A 90 -9.47 9.86 25.25
C TYR A 90 -9.91 10.21 23.83
N LEU A 91 -11.21 10.44 23.62
CA LEU A 91 -11.76 10.80 22.32
C LEU A 91 -11.20 12.13 21.79
N ALA A 92 -11.03 13.13 22.67
CA ALA A 92 -10.40 14.39 22.30
C ALA A 92 -8.91 14.21 21.93
N ASN A 93 -8.17 13.40 22.69
CA ASN A 93 -6.77 13.09 22.39
C ASN A 93 -6.63 12.31 21.08
N LEU A 94 -7.50 11.33 20.83
CA LEU A 94 -7.51 10.56 19.58
C LEU A 94 -7.82 11.46 18.39
N SER A 95 -8.85 12.30 18.49
CA SER A 95 -9.18 13.27 17.44
C SER A 95 -8.01 14.23 17.16
N GLY A 96 -7.38 14.76 18.21
CA GLY A 96 -6.19 15.60 18.09
C GLY A 96 -5.01 14.89 17.41
N LEU A 97 -4.75 13.64 17.79
CA LEU A 97 -3.72 12.79 17.18
C LEU A 97 -3.98 12.58 15.69
N LEU A 98 -5.19 12.12 15.31
CA LEU A 98 -5.54 11.85 13.92
C LEU A 98 -5.48 13.10 13.04
N ASN A 99 -5.93 14.25 13.56
CA ASN A 99 -5.80 15.53 12.87
C ASN A 99 -4.35 15.95 12.69
N SER A 100 -3.50 15.73 13.69
CA SER A 100 -2.06 16.00 13.60
C SER A 100 -1.38 15.13 12.55
N LEU A 101 -1.73 13.84 12.49
CA LEU A 101 -1.24 12.91 11.46
C LEU A 101 -1.65 13.36 10.05
N ALA A 102 -2.92 13.76 9.86
CA ALA A 102 -3.42 14.25 8.57
C ALA A 102 -2.79 15.57 8.13
N ALA A 103 -2.51 16.48 9.06
CA ALA A 103 -1.89 17.76 8.76
C ALA A 103 -0.40 17.64 8.41
N ASN A 104 0.32 16.74 9.09
CA ASN A 104 1.79 16.70 9.03
C ASN A 104 2.34 15.58 8.13
N GLY A 105 1.67 14.44 8.01
CA GLY A 105 2.11 13.32 7.19
C GLY A 105 2.44 13.72 5.74
N PRO A 106 1.54 14.42 5.02
CA PRO A 106 1.76 14.78 3.62
C PRO A 106 2.92 15.75 3.38
N ILE A 107 3.18 16.65 4.33
CA ILE A 107 4.23 17.67 4.21
C ILE A 107 5.60 17.22 4.73
N GLN A 108 5.67 16.04 5.36
CA GLN A 108 6.90 15.42 5.88
C GLN A 108 7.25 14.15 5.09
N ASP A 109 7.29 14.26 3.76
CA ASP A 109 7.58 13.15 2.85
C ASP A 109 6.70 11.92 3.06
N GLY A 110 5.43 12.15 3.39
CA GLY A 110 4.44 11.09 3.54
C GLY A 110 4.59 10.25 4.81
N PHE A 111 5.25 10.71 5.88
CA PHE A 111 5.13 10.04 7.18
C PHE A 111 5.28 11.01 8.34
N TYR A 112 4.50 10.73 9.38
CA TYR A 112 4.55 11.46 10.62
C TYR A 112 4.14 10.53 11.77
N SER A 113 4.83 10.64 12.90
CA SER A 113 4.47 9.98 14.15
C SER A 113 4.38 11.02 15.26
N THR A 114 3.46 10.80 16.19
CA THR A 114 3.25 11.69 17.33
C THR A 114 2.58 10.93 18.47
N GLU A 115 2.57 11.56 19.64
CA GLU A 115 1.75 11.14 20.78
C GLU A 115 0.77 12.24 21.19
N ALA A 116 -0.29 11.86 21.88
CA ALA A 116 -1.27 12.77 22.46
C ALA A 116 -1.73 12.25 23.83
N GLY A 117 -2.12 13.15 24.73
CA GLY A 117 -2.65 12.80 26.04
C GLY A 117 -1.59 12.36 27.06
N LYS A 118 -2.06 11.94 28.24
CA LYS A 118 -1.24 11.49 29.38
C LYS A 118 -1.95 10.35 30.12
N GLY A 119 -1.18 9.58 30.91
CA GLY A 119 -1.73 8.51 31.75
C GLY A 119 -2.55 7.50 30.95
N ALA A 120 -3.77 7.20 31.41
CA ALA A 120 -4.68 6.26 30.76
C ALA A 120 -5.22 6.75 29.41
N SER A 121 -5.15 8.07 29.15
CA SER A 121 -5.62 8.71 27.92
C SER A 121 -4.48 8.98 26.92
N LYS A 122 -3.27 8.42 27.17
CA LYS A 122 -2.11 8.56 26.29
C LYS A 122 -2.26 7.67 25.05
N ILE A 123 -1.92 8.22 23.88
CA ILE A 123 -2.03 7.55 22.59
C ILE A 123 -0.78 7.85 21.78
N TYR A 124 -0.22 6.82 21.17
CA TYR A 124 0.87 6.89 20.20
C TYR A 124 0.28 6.60 18.83
N GLY A 125 0.73 7.29 17.79
CA GLY A 125 0.29 6.98 16.45
C GLY A 125 1.27 7.42 15.37
N LEU A 126 1.14 6.78 14.22
CA LEU A 126 1.81 7.17 13.00
C LEU A 126 0.90 6.99 11.79
N ALA A 127 1.13 7.83 10.78
CA ALA A 127 0.58 7.65 9.45
C ALA A 127 1.72 7.63 8.45
N GLN A 128 1.63 6.76 7.45
CA GLN A 128 2.62 6.65 6.40
C GLN A 128 1.96 6.42 5.05
N CYS A 129 2.37 7.18 4.05
CA CYS A 129 1.99 7.03 2.66
C CYS A 129 2.97 6.12 1.93
N ARG A 130 2.52 5.53 0.81
CA ARG A 130 3.39 4.79 -0.10
C ARG A 130 4.43 5.73 -0.69
N GLY A 131 5.68 5.29 -0.80
CA GLY A 131 6.81 6.18 -1.08
C GLY A 131 6.83 6.85 -2.47
N ASP A 132 5.97 6.44 -3.39
CA ASP A 132 5.89 6.92 -4.78
C ASP A 132 4.70 7.85 -5.08
N ILE A 133 3.82 8.13 -4.10
CA ILE A 133 2.63 8.97 -4.33
C ILE A 133 2.91 10.45 -4.03
N SER A 134 2.13 11.33 -4.65
CA SER A 134 2.25 12.78 -4.43
C SER A 134 1.81 13.18 -3.01
N ALA A 135 2.27 14.35 -2.53
CA ALA A 135 1.77 14.91 -1.26
C ALA A 135 0.25 15.11 -1.26
N THR A 136 -0.35 15.42 -2.42
CA THR A 136 -1.80 15.56 -2.57
C THR A 136 -2.51 14.23 -2.39
N ASP A 137 -2.03 13.17 -3.04
CA ASP A 137 -2.61 11.83 -2.92
C ASP A 137 -2.40 11.25 -1.52
N CYS A 138 -1.25 11.54 -0.91
CA CYS A 138 -0.97 11.22 0.48
C CYS A 138 -1.95 11.91 1.44
N ALA A 139 -2.22 13.21 1.26
CA ALA A 139 -3.20 13.95 2.05
C ALA A 139 -4.60 13.37 1.91
N ALA A 140 -5.01 13.05 0.67
CA ALA A 140 -6.29 12.40 0.41
C ALA A 140 -6.37 11.01 1.07
N CYS A 141 -5.29 10.22 1.01
CA CYS A 141 -5.26 8.91 1.63
C CYS A 141 -5.36 8.98 3.15
N ILE A 142 -4.55 9.81 3.80
CA ILE A 142 -4.57 9.95 5.26
C ILE A 142 -5.95 10.46 5.71
N LYS A 143 -6.56 11.38 4.97
CA LYS A 143 -7.93 11.83 5.26
C LYS A 143 -8.96 10.70 5.14
N ASN A 144 -8.84 9.82 4.15
CA ASN A 144 -9.77 8.70 3.99
C ASN A 144 -9.61 7.66 5.11
N VAL A 145 -8.37 7.30 5.47
CA VAL A 145 -8.12 6.27 6.49
C VAL A 145 -8.57 6.68 7.89
N ILE A 146 -8.43 7.97 8.27
CA ILE A 146 -8.92 8.45 9.58
C ILE A 146 -10.46 8.51 9.67
N MET A 147 -11.17 8.43 8.53
CA MET A 147 -12.63 8.47 8.46
C MET A 147 -13.27 7.07 8.46
N VAL A 148 -12.45 6.00 8.42
CA VAL A 148 -12.93 4.62 8.45
C VAL A 148 -13.73 4.37 9.72
N GLN A 149 -14.98 3.97 9.54
CA GLN A 149 -15.87 3.59 10.62
C GLN A 149 -15.49 2.19 11.14
N GLY A 150 -15.67 1.95 12.44
CA GLY A 150 -15.48 0.63 13.05
C GLY A 150 -14.29 0.52 14.01
N CYS A 151 -13.30 1.41 13.90
CA CYS A 151 -12.14 1.45 14.80
C CYS A 151 -12.16 2.65 15.76
N SER A 152 -13.14 3.54 15.61
CA SER A 152 -13.26 4.82 16.31
C SER A 152 -13.31 4.71 17.84
N ASN A 153 -13.70 3.53 18.37
CA ASN A 153 -13.77 3.25 19.81
C ASN A 153 -12.75 2.21 20.27
N SER A 154 -11.72 1.94 19.48
CA SER A 154 -10.64 0.99 19.81
C SER A 154 -9.46 1.73 20.42
N ARG A 155 -8.73 1.12 21.36
CA ARG A 155 -7.47 1.70 21.84
C ARG A 155 -6.29 1.44 20.93
N ASN A 156 -6.34 0.32 20.22
CA ASN A 156 -5.35 -0.06 19.24
C ASN A 156 -6.06 -0.24 17.90
N ALA A 157 -5.54 0.39 16.86
CA ALA A 157 -6.02 0.21 15.51
C ALA A 157 -4.87 0.24 14.53
N THR A 158 -4.94 -0.65 13.54
CA THR A 158 -4.07 -0.70 12.38
C THR A 158 -4.96 -0.72 11.15
N LEU A 159 -4.77 0.21 10.23
CA LEU A 159 -5.59 0.35 9.03
C LEU A 159 -4.68 0.43 7.80
N TRP A 160 -5.02 -0.34 6.77
CA TRP A 160 -4.28 -0.39 5.51
C TRP A 160 -5.14 0.12 4.37
N PHE A 161 -4.57 1.06 3.63
CA PHE A 161 -5.02 1.47 2.31
C PHE A 161 -3.91 1.19 1.31
N LYS A 162 -4.22 1.07 0.02
CA LYS A 162 -3.20 0.93 -1.02
C LYS A 162 -2.19 2.09 -1.02
N TRP A 163 -2.60 3.28 -0.62
CA TRP A 163 -1.72 4.45 -0.66
C TRP A 163 -1.19 4.88 0.69
N CYS A 164 -1.73 4.36 1.80
CA CYS A 164 -1.28 4.75 3.12
C CYS A 164 -1.65 3.73 4.21
N PHE A 165 -1.01 3.91 5.35
CA PHE A 165 -1.08 3.09 6.53
C PHE A 165 -1.29 4.00 7.72
N LEU A 166 -2.17 3.61 8.64
CA LEU A 166 -2.42 4.30 9.91
C LEU A 166 -2.35 3.28 11.03
N ARG A 167 -1.57 3.61 12.07
CA ARG A 167 -1.56 2.82 13.31
C ARG A 167 -1.61 3.76 14.51
N TYR A 168 -2.46 3.43 15.47
CA TYR A 168 -2.42 4.04 16.79
C TYR A 168 -2.65 3.01 17.89
N SER A 169 -2.16 3.32 19.08
CA SER A 169 -2.18 2.42 20.24
C SER A 169 -2.03 3.24 21.53
N ASN A 170 -2.61 2.74 22.61
CA ASN A 170 -2.35 3.31 23.94
C ASN A 170 -0.99 2.87 24.54
N THR A 171 -0.34 1.91 23.91
CA THR A 171 1.00 1.41 24.27
C THR A 171 1.96 1.80 23.16
N SER A 172 3.14 2.33 23.52
CA SER A 172 4.14 2.71 22.52
C SER A 172 4.55 1.49 21.68
N PHE A 173 4.53 1.68 20.37
CA PHE A 173 5.06 0.73 19.37
C PHE A 173 6.10 1.42 18.47
N LEU A 174 6.34 2.72 18.66
CA LEU A 174 7.23 3.50 17.81
C LEU A 174 8.67 3.00 17.97
N GLY A 175 9.31 2.67 16.85
CA GLY A 175 10.67 2.13 16.81
C GLY A 175 10.78 0.64 17.11
N GLU A 176 9.66 -0.04 17.35
CA GLU A 176 9.60 -1.48 17.61
C GLU A 176 8.92 -2.16 16.42
N TRP A 177 9.62 -3.10 15.78
CA TRP A 177 9.03 -3.83 14.66
C TRP A 177 8.04 -4.90 15.14
N ASP A 178 7.03 -5.15 14.32
CA ASP A 178 5.94 -6.07 14.61
C ASP A 178 5.83 -7.13 13.49
N GLN A 179 5.80 -8.40 13.89
CA GLN A 179 5.65 -9.54 12.99
C GLN A 179 4.21 -9.70 12.47
N SER A 180 3.25 -9.02 13.11
CA SER A 180 1.83 -9.10 12.76
C SER A 180 1.58 -8.53 11.37
N GLY A 181 0.68 -9.17 10.64
CA GLY A 181 0.32 -8.76 9.29
C GLY A 181 -0.80 -9.63 8.73
N MET A 182 -1.08 -9.40 7.45
CA MET A 182 -1.92 -10.26 6.64
C MET A 182 -1.36 -10.35 5.22
N ALA A 183 -1.64 -11.45 4.53
CA ALA A 183 -1.38 -11.57 3.12
C ALA A 183 -2.69 -11.65 2.33
N SER A 184 -2.75 -10.96 1.21
CA SER A 184 -3.81 -11.03 0.21
C SER A 184 -3.24 -11.65 -1.05
N TYR A 185 -3.87 -12.71 -1.56
CA TYR A 185 -3.44 -13.43 -2.75
C TYR A 185 -4.60 -14.20 -3.35
N ASN A 186 -4.53 -14.51 -4.64
CA ASN A 186 -5.53 -15.33 -5.30
C ASN A 186 -5.11 -16.81 -5.25
N ASP A 187 -5.92 -17.64 -4.59
CA ASP A 187 -5.66 -19.07 -4.42
C ASP A 187 -5.54 -19.85 -5.73
N THR A 188 -6.12 -19.34 -6.81
CA THR A 188 -6.15 -20.01 -8.13
C THR A 188 -5.15 -19.42 -9.12
N ASN A 189 -4.51 -18.29 -8.81
CA ASN A 189 -3.60 -17.60 -9.71
C ASN A 189 -2.13 -17.99 -9.45
N PHE A 190 -1.72 -19.10 -10.07
CA PHE A 190 -0.37 -19.62 -9.92
C PHE A 190 0.59 -18.99 -10.93
N GLU A 191 1.83 -18.83 -10.49
CA GLU A 191 2.94 -18.45 -11.36
C GLU A 191 3.36 -19.62 -12.26
N ASP A 192 3.93 -19.31 -13.43
CA ASP A 192 4.60 -20.32 -14.24
C ASP A 192 5.72 -20.97 -13.39
N PRO A 193 5.75 -22.30 -13.22
CA PRO A 193 6.79 -22.98 -12.44
C PRO A 193 8.22 -22.61 -12.84
N LYS A 194 8.46 -22.21 -14.10
CA LYS A 194 9.76 -21.75 -14.58
C LYS A 194 10.15 -20.37 -14.05
N VAL A 195 9.17 -19.52 -13.73
CA VAL A 195 9.37 -18.15 -13.23
C VAL A 195 9.52 -18.11 -11.71
N VAL A 196 8.98 -19.11 -10.99
CA VAL A 196 9.02 -19.16 -9.51
C VAL A 196 10.42 -18.93 -8.92
N PRO A 197 11.51 -19.57 -9.38
CA PRO A 197 12.85 -19.32 -8.81
C PRO A 197 13.32 -17.87 -8.98
N GLU A 198 13.06 -17.27 -10.14
CA GLU A 198 13.41 -15.87 -10.43
C GLU A 198 12.58 -14.90 -9.60
N ALA A 199 11.28 -15.18 -9.43
CA ALA A 199 10.37 -14.41 -8.58
C ALA A 199 10.80 -14.43 -7.11
N LEU A 200 11.20 -15.59 -6.58
CA LEU A 200 11.71 -15.71 -5.21
C LEU A 200 13.03 -14.96 -5.03
N ASN A 201 13.96 -15.05 -5.99
CA ASN A 201 15.21 -14.28 -5.93
C ASN A 201 14.95 -12.76 -5.98
N PHE A 202 14.02 -12.35 -6.84
CA PHE A 202 13.59 -10.96 -6.98
C PHE A 202 13.02 -10.39 -5.68
N THR A 203 12.12 -11.11 -5.00
CA THR A 203 11.54 -10.64 -3.73
C THR A 203 12.54 -10.65 -2.58
N ASN A 204 13.44 -11.64 -2.50
CA ASN A 204 14.55 -11.62 -1.55
C ASN A 204 15.49 -10.42 -1.76
N THR A 205 15.74 -10.04 -3.02
CA THR A 205 16.54 -8.86 -3.35
C THR A 205 15.83 -7.57 -2.93
N LEU A 206 14.51 -7.47 -3.13
CA LEU A 206 13.71 -6.35 -2.62
C LEU A 206 13.81 -6.24 -1.10
N VAL A 207 13.56 -7.34 -0.38
CA VAL A 207 13.62 -7.41 1.09
C VAL A 207 14.98 -6.95 1.62
N SER A 208 16.08 -7.50 1.11
CA SER A 208 17.43 -7.23 1.61
C SER A 208 17.96 -5.82 1.31
N THR A 209 17.46 -5.16 0.26
CA THR A 209 18.00 -3.86 -0.17
C THR A 209 17.16 -2.65 0.24
N THR A 210 15.88 -2.87 0.57
CA THR A 210 14.92 -1.82 0.98
C THR A 210 15.35 -1.02 2.21
N PRO A 211 15.93 -1.61 3.28
CA PRO A 211 16.32 -0.82 4.46
C PRO A 211 17.34 0.28 4.18
N ASN A 212 18.07 0.18 3.06
CA ASN A 212 19.08 1.14 2.65
C ASN A 212 18.60 2.13 1.58
N GLN A 213 17.33 2.06 1.18
CA GLN A 213 16.76 3.00 0.20
C GLN A 213 16.23 4.27 0.86
N PRO A 214 16.16 5.39 0.13
CA PRO A 214 15.41 6.57 0.55
C PRO A 214 14.00 6.20 0.99
N LEU A 215 13.51 6.87 2.04
CA LEU A 215 12.20 6.63 2.65
C LEU A 215 11.95 5.20 3.16
N MET A 216 12.97 4.32 3.17
CA MET A 216 12.81 2.87 3.37
C MET A 216 11.76 2.27 2.43
N TYR A 217 11.73 2.78 1.19
CA TYR A 217 10.80 2.38 0.14
C TYR A 217 11.58 1.97 -1.11
N ARG A 218 11.18 0.86 -1.74
CA ARG A 218 11.79 0.38 -2.97
C ARG A 218 10.76 -0.23 -3.88
N THR A 219 10.85 0.11 -5.17
CA THR A 219 10.19 -0.63 -6.26
C THR A 219 11.22 -1.27 -7.17
N ALA A 220 10.86 -2.37 -7.81
CA ALA A 220 11.69 -2.99 -8.84
C ALA A 220 10.81 -3.70 -9.88
N VAL A 221 11.43 -3.98 -11.04
CA VAL A 221 10.80 -4.71 -12.13
C VAL A 221 11.69 -5.90 -12.49
N LEU A 222 11.10 -7.08 -12.56
CA LEU A 222 11.69 -8.30 -13.10
C LEU A 222 11.10 -8.55 -14.48
N ASP A 223 11.95 -8.69 -15.49
CA ASP A 223 11.54 -9.08 -16.84
C ASP A 223 11.81 -10.57 -17.04
N VAL A 224 10.75 -11.37 -17.21
CA VAL A 224 10.83 -12.82 -17.42
C VAL A 224 10.55 -13.19 -18.89
N GLY A 225 10.88 -12.28 -19.80
CA GLY A 225 10.81 -12.48 -21.24
C GLY A 225 9.38 -12.69 -21.74
N GLN A 226 9.12 -13.85 -22.37
CA GLN A 226 7.80 -14.14 -22.94
C GLN A 226 6.68 -14.23 -21.89
N ASN A 227 7.03 -14.45 -20.62
CA ASN A 227 6.09 -14.48 -19.50
C ASN A 227 5.77 -13.07 -18.94
N GLY A 228 6.27 -12.02 -19.60
CA GLY A 228 6.01 -10.63 -19.28
C GLY A 228 6.88 -10.11 -18.13
N LYS A 229 6.40 -9.05 -17.47
CA LYS A 229 7.10 -8.40 -16.37
C LYS A 229 6.43 -8.70 -15.04
N ARG A 230 7.19 -8.56 -13.97
CA ARG A 230 6.74 -8.60 -12.58
C ARG A 230 7.18 -7.33 -11.89
N TYR A 231 6.29 -6.77 -11.09
CA TYR A 231 6.46 -5.53 -10.40
C TYR A 231 6.45 -5.83 -8.91
N GLY A 232 7.42 -5.30 -8.18
CA GLY A 232 7.52 -5.52 -6.75
C GLY A 232 7.78 -4.23 -6.00
N MET A 233 7.24 -4.16 -4.79
CA MET A 233 7.40 -3.03 -3.89
C MET A 233 7.64 -3.55 -2.48
N ALA A 234 8.58 -2.93 -1.77
CA ALA A 234 8.81 -3.16 -0.36
C ALA A 234 8.92 -1.82 0.37
N GLN A 235 8.32 -1.73 1.56
CA GLN A 235 8.33 -0.52 2.36
C GLN A 235 8.38 -0.84 3.84
N CYS A 236 9.16 -0.08 4.61
CA CYS A 236 9.12 -0.07 6.07
C CYS A 236 8.53 1.22 6.62
N THR A 237 7.86 1.11 7.76
CA THR A 237 7.52 2.26 8.59
C THR A 237 8.79 2.99 9.04
N ARG A 238 8.80 4.32 8.90
CA ARG A 238 10.01 5.14 9.03
C ARG A 238 10.42 5.43 10.48
N ASP A 239 9.67 4.94 11.45
CA ASP A 239 10.04 4.93 12.87
C ASP A 239 11.05 3.81 13.19
N LEU A 240 11.21 2.81 12.33
CA LEU A 240 12.13 1.70 12.54
C LEU A 240 13.59 2.05 12.24
N SER A 241 14.51 1.28 12.85
CA SER A 241 15.89 1.24 12.39
C SER A 241 16.03 0.46 11.08
N LYS A 242 17.17 0.59 10.39
CA LYS A 242 17.45 -0.21 9.18
C LYS A 242 17.50 -1.71 9.47
N ILE A 243 17.98 -2.09 10.65
CA ILE A 243 18.08 -3.51 11.04
C ILE A 243 16.67 -4.06 11.27
N ASP A 244 15.84 -3.33 12.02
CA ASP A 244 14.45 -3.71 12.30
C ASP A 244 13.58 -3.75 11.04
N CYS A 245 13.81 -2.82 10.11
CA CYS A 245 13.20 -2.85 8.78
C CYS A 245 13.54 -4.15 8.02
N GLY A 246 14.82 -4.55 8.02
CA GLY A 246 15.25 -5.81 7.41
C GLY A 246 14.60 -7.03 8.05
N MET A 247 14.59 -7.09 9.39
CA MET A 247 13.96 -8.18 10.15
C MET A 247 12.45 -8.25 9.89
N CYS A 248 11.76 -7.11 9.81
CA CYS A 248 10.33 -7.07 9.49
C CYS A 248 10.06 -7.69 8.12
N LEU A 249 10.73 -7.19 7.08
CA LEU A 249 10.50 -7.64 5.70
C LEU A 249 10.84 -9.13 5.52
N GLU A 250 11.93 -9.58 6.12
CA GLU A 250 12.34 -11.00 6.10
C GLU A 250 11.32 -11.87 6.84
N SER A 251 10.92 -11.46 8.04
CA SER A 251 9.92 -12.20 8.84
C SER A 251 8.58 -12.31 8.11
N GLN A 252 8.09 -11.23 7.50
CA GLN A 252 6.83 -11.24 6.75
C GLN A 252 6.90 -12.22 5.57
N LEU A 253 7.98 -12.17 4.78
CA LEU A 253 8.17 -13.07 3.64
C LEU A 253 8.28 -14.54 4.08
N MET A 254 8.96 -14.81 5.20
CA MET A 254 9.06 -16.16 5.76
C MET A 254 7.71 -16.68 6.25
N THR A 255 6.95 -15.88 6.99
CA THR A 255 5.63 -16.24 7.53
C THR A 255 4.67 -16.65 6.42
N TYR A 256 4.62 -15.91 5.31
CA TYR A 256 3.68 -16.16 4.22
C TYR A 256 4.24 -16.98 3.06
N LYS A 257 5.50 -17.44 3.15
CA LYS A 257 6.23 -18.12 2.06
C LYS A 257 5.43 -19.24 1.38
N ASN A 258 4.78 -20.09 2.15
CA ASN A 258 4.02 -21.23 1.62
C ASN A 258 2.72 -20.81 0.94
N SER A 259 2.16 -19.67 1.33
CA SER A 259 0.91 -19.12 0.77
C SER A 259 1.15 -18.36 -0.53
N VAL A 260 2.22 -17.56 -0.57
CA VAL A 260 2.47 -16.62 -1.69
C VAL A 260 3.57 -17.05 -2.65
N GLY A 261 4.44 -17.99 -2.26
CA GLY A 261 5.68 -18.30 -2.98
C GLY A 261 5.53 -18.85 -4.40
N ASN A 262 4.34 -19.35 -4.76
CA ASN A 262 4.01 -19.81 -6.11
C ASN A 262 2.85 -19.01 -6.75
N LYS A 263 2.49 -17.86 -6.18
CA LYS A 263 1.40 -17.02 -6.67
C LYS A 263 1.93 -15.97 -7.64
N ARG A 264 1.13 -15.67 -8.66
CA ARG A 264 1.47 -14.68 -9.70
C ARG A 264 1.20 -13.24 -9.24
N ASN A 265 0.33 -13.05 -8.25
CA ASN A 265 0.16 -11.78 -7.56
C ASN A 265 -0.20 -11.98 -6.09
N TRP A 266 0.30 -11.07 -5.25
CA TRP A 266 0.05 -11.06 -3.82
C TRP A 266 0.55 -9.76 -3.16
N ASP A 267 -0.06 -9.44 -2.05
CA ASP A 267 0.31 -8.35 -1.16
C ASP A 267 0.50 -8.88 0.26
N ILE A 268 1.54 -8.44 0.95
CA ILE A 268 1.68 -8.58 2.40
C ILE A 268 1.57 -7.20 3.03
N TYR A 269 0.59 -7.05 3.92
CA TYR A 269 0.30 -5.85 4.69
C TYR A 269 0.66 -6.11 6.15
N GLY A 270 1.88 -5.74 6.53
CA GLY A 270 2.35 -5.85 7.91
C GLY A 270 2.01 -4.62 8.75
N PHE A 271 2.22 -4.75 10.05
CA PHE A 271 2.05 -3.67 11.03
C PHE A 271 3.21 -2.67 11.04
N SER A 272 4.32 -3.03 10.38
CA SER A 272 5.60 -2.32 10.41
C SER A 272 6.29 -2.27 9.03
N CYS A 273 5.92 -3.15 8.10
CA CYS A 273 6.44 -3.18 6.73
C CYS A 273 5.41 -3.81 5.77
N SER A 274 5.55 -3.56 4.47
CA SER A 274 4.69 -4.11 3.41
C SER A 274 5.54 -4.64 2.25
N LEU A 275 5.09 -5.70 1.59
CA LEU A 275 5.77 -6.33 0.46
C LEU A 275 4.74 -6.80 -0.56
N TRP A 276 4.81 -6.29 -1.79
CA TRP A 276 3.86 -6.60 -2.86
C TRP A 276 4.58 -7.14 -4.09
N TYR A 277 3.91 -8.02 -4.82
CA TYR A 277 4.38 -8.64 -6.05
C TYR A 277 3.19 -8.82 -6.99
N HIS A 278 3.27 -8.26 -8.20
CA HIS A 278 2.19 -8.32 -9.19
C HIS A 278 2.71 -8.54 -10.60
N ASP A 279 1.84 -9.08 -11.45
CA ASP A 279 2.02 -9.24 -12.90
C ASP A 279 1.56 -8.02 -13.71
N TYR A 280 1.14 -6.95 -13.04
CA TYR A 280 0.81 -5.65 -13.62
C TYR A 280 1.52 -4.52 -12.89
N GLN A 281 1.69 -3.40 -13.58
CA GLN A 281 2.33 -2.22 -13.03
C GLN A 281 1.36 -1.47 -12.10
N PHE A 282 1.71 -1.34 -10.81
CA PHE A 282 0.92 -0.62 -9.80
C PHE A 282 1.64 0.60 -9.20
N HIS A 283 2.86 0.86 -9.67
CA HIS A 283 3.65 2.02 -9.29
C HIS A 283 4.11 2.73 -10.55
N PHE A 284 4.20 4.05 -10.49
CA PHE A 284 4.75 4.85 -11.57
C PHE A 284 5.97 5.57 -11.03
N ASN A 285 7.06 5.57 -11.80
CA ASN A 285 8.14 6.52 -11.55
C ASN A 285 7.58 7.90 -11.91
N ILE A 286 6.89 8.52 -10.96
CA ILE A 286 6.68 9.97 -11.01
C ILE A 286 8.05 10.54 -10.71
N SER A 287 8.87 10.67 -11.74
CA SER A 287 10.00 11.59 -11.73
C SER A 287 9.38 12.95 -11.41
N THR A 288 9.37 13.34 -10.15
CA THR A 288 9.14 14.74 -9.80
C THR A 288 10.15 15.50 -10.65
N PRO A 289 9.72 16.40 -11.56
CA PRO A 289 10.67 17.24 -12.27
C PRO A 289 11.52 17.86 -11.18
N ALA A 290 12.84 17.61 -11.22
CA ALA A 290 13.78 18.26 -10.34
C ALA A 290 13.36 19.72 -10.31
N ARG A 291 13.04 20.22 -9.10
CA ARG A 291 12.58 21.59 -8.88
C ARG A 291 13.58 22.47 -9.61
N GLY A 292 13.23 22.89 -10.82
CA GLY A 292 14.09 23.70 -11.65
C GLY A 292 14.35 24.91 -10.80
N GLY A 293 15.60 25.06 -10.35
CA GLY A 293 16.01 26.23 -9.62
C GLY A 293 15.67 27.40 -10.53
N SER A 294 14.55 28.07 -10.23
CA SER A 294 14.29 29.39 -10.74
C SER A 294 15.36 30.26 -10.11
N THR A 295 16.51 30.29 -10.77
CA THR A 295 17.43 31.41 -10.65
C THR A 295 16.65 32.60 -11.17
N ARG A 296 15.99 33.28 -10.24
CA ARG A 296 15.45 34.61 -10.45
C ARG A 296 16.67 35.49 -10.65
N SER A 297 17.10 35.66 -11.90
CA SER A 297 18.06 36.68 -12.26
C SER A 297 17.42 38.04 -11.96
N SER A 298 17.84 38.65 -10.86
CA SER A 298 17.62 40.08 -10.65
C SER A 298 18.28 40.83 -11.80
N PRO A 299 17.57 41.70 -12.53
CA PRO A 299 18.23 42.61 -13.46
C PRO A 299 18.92 43.67 -12.60
N HIS A 300 20.23 43.52 -12.40
CA HIS A 300 21.07 44.64 -12.00
C HIS A 300 21.08 45.65 -13.16
N PHE A 301 20.32 46.72 -13.01
CA PHE A 301 20.44 47.92 -13.84
C PHE A 301 21.81 48.53 -13.58
N ALA A 302 22.77 48.26 -14.47
CA ALA A 302 24.02 49.00 -14.54
C ALA A 302 23.77 50.34 -15.22
N ILE A 303 23.62 51.40 -14.44
CA ILE A 303 23.62 52.78 -14.96
C ILE A 303 25.07 53.13 -15.31
N GLY A 304 25.42 53.02 -16.58
CA GLY A 304 26.68 53.54 -17.11
C GLY A 304 26.64 55.06 -17.11
N MET A 305 27.37 55.70 -16.19
CA MET A 305 27.66 57.13 -16.28
C MET A 305 28.73 57.36 -17.35
N ALA A 306 28.32 57.94 -18.48
CA ALA A 306 29.24 58.47 -19.47
C ALA A 306 29.83 59.79 -18.96
N PHE A 307 31.15 59.83 -18.72
CA PHE A 307 31.89 61.06 -18.50
C PHE A 307 32.26 61.67 -19.86
N PRO A 308 31.80 62.89 -20.22
CA PRO A 308 32.27 63.56 -21.41
C PRO A 308 33.66 64.15 -21.17
N ALA A 309 34.63 63.70 -21.96
CA ALA A 309 35.96 64.30 -22.02
C ALA A 309 35.87 65.67 -22.70
N LEU A 310 36.14 66.74 -21.95
CA LEU A 310 36.29 68.09 -22.46
C LEU A 310 37.65 68.22 -23.16
N VAL A 311 37.62 68.29 -24.49
CA VAL A 311 38.76 68.65 -25.33
C VAL A 311 38.85 70.18 -25.39
N PHE A 312 39.86 70.76 -24.73
CA PHE A 312 40.21 72.16 -24.89
C PHE A 312 41.10 72.33 -26.14
N LEU A 313 40.55 72.96 -27.18
CA LEU A 313 41.32 73.52 -28.29
C LEU A 313 41.44 75.03 -28.06
N SER A 314 42.63 75.49 -27.66
CA SER A 314 42.99 76.91 -27.68
C SER A 314 43.42 77.30 -29.10
N VAL A 315 42.62 78.14 -29.74
CA VAL A 315 42.96 78.80 -31.01
C VAL A 315 43.57 80.17 -30.68
N LEU A 316 44.80 80.37 -31.15
CA LEU A 316 45.48 81.66 -31.24
C LEU A 316 44.81 82.54 -32.30
N SER A 317 44.59 83.82 -32.01
CA SER A 317 44.38 84.86 -33.03
C SER A 317 44.79 86.23 -32.50
N TYR A 318 45.78 86.78 -33.22
CA TYR A 318 46.36 88.15 -33.23
C TYR A 318 47.22 88.60 -32.05
#